data_AF-A0A242CIK3-F1
#
_entry.id   AF-A0A242CIK3-F1
#
_cell.length_a   1.000
_cell.length_b   1.000
_cell.length_c   1.000
_cell.angle_alpha   90.00
_cell.angle_beta   90.00
_cell.angle_gamma   90.00
#
_symmetry.space_group_name_H-M   'P 1'
#
loop_
_entity.id
_entity.type
_entity.pdbx_description
1 polymer ?
#
loop_
_entity_poly.entity_id
_entity_poly.type
_entity_poly.pdbx_seq_one_letter_code
_entity_poly.pdbx_strand_id
1 'polypeptide(L)'
;MVYQAISKEEAIDQIAFMTDKWEKQYSRVVESLMNPALLTFYNFPPSIRRTIYSTNLIEGFNKQLKKYTKRKEQFPNVESLERFRVSQFNQYNQKFLIRINVLIRE
;
A
#
# COMPACT_ATOMS: atom_id res chain seq x y z
N MET A 1 2.58 17.47 -3.65
CA MET A 1 2.56 15.99 -3.86
C MET A 1 1.12 15.53 -3.88
N VAL A 2 0.73 14.67 -4.84
CA VAL A 2 -0.68 14.31 -5.10
C VAL A 2 -1.42 13.82 -3.85
N TYR A 3 -0.81 13.01 -3.00
CA TYR A 3 -1.45 12.43 -1.80
C TYR A 3 -1.46 13.34 -0.56
N GLN A 4 -0.74 14.47 -0.60
CA GLN A 4 -0.70 15.45 0.49
C GLN A 4 -1.66 16.62 0.26
N ALA A 5 -2.28 16.71 -0.93
CA ALA A 5 -3.25 17.74 -1.22
C ALA A 5 -4.45 17.64 -0.27
N ILE A 6 -5.02 18.79 0.10
CA ILE A 6 -6.08 18.89 1.11
C ILE A 6 -7.41 18.42 0.49
N SER A 7 -7.65 18.80 -0.76
CA SER A 7 -8.84 18.47 -1.54
C SER A 7 -8.51 17.64 -2.77
N LYS A 8 -9.56 17.06 -3.37
CA LYS A 8 -9.45 16.27 -4.60
C LYS A 8 -9.09 17.15 -5.80
N GLU A 9 -9.60 18.37 -5.84
CA GLU A 9 -9.36 19.36 -6.88
C GLU A 9 -7.88 19.75 -6.92
N GLU A 10 -7.30 20.06 -5.76
CA GLU A 10 -5.87 20.35 -5.64
C GLU A 10 -5.01 19.14 -6.05
N ALA A 11 -5.44 17.91 -5.74
CA ALA A 11 -4.75 16.71 -6.17
C ALA A 11 -4.75 16.54 -7.70
N ILE A 12 -5.84 16.94 -8.37
CA ILE A 12 -5.95 16.91 -9.85
C ILE A 12 -4.98 17.91 -10.48
N ASP A 13 -4.90 19.14 -9.95
CA ASP A 13 -3.96 20.15 -10.44
C ASP A 13 -2.51 19.68 -10.30
N GLN A 14 -2.19 19.00 -9.20
CA GLN A 14 -0.88 18.39 -8.97
C GLN A 14 -0.59 17.24 -9.95
N ILE A 15 -1.59 16.42 -10.30
CA ILE A 15 -1.45 15.38 -11.33
C ILE A 15 -1.18 16.01 -12.70
N ALA A 16 -1.89 17.08 -13.06
CA ALA A 16 -1.68 17.78 -14.32
C ALA A 16 -0.25 18.35 -14.40
N PHE A 17 0.23 19.01 -13.34
CA PHE A 17 1.60 19.49 -13.25
C PHE A 17 2.65 18.37 -13.36
N MET A 18 2.42 17.24 -12.69
CA MET A 18 3.32 16.08 -12.78
C MET A 18 3.33 15.46 -14.17
N THR A 19 2.18 15.42 -14.83
CA THR A 19 2.02 14.89 -16.19
C THR A 19 2.85 15.70 -17.17
N ASP A 20 2.65 17.03 -17.23
CA ASP A 20 3.40 17.91 -18.12
C ASP A 20 4.93 17.81 -17.92
N LYS A 21 5.35 17.74 -16.65
CA LYS A 21 6.78 17.67 -16.31
C LYS A 21 7.44 16.34 -16.68
N TRP A 22 6.75 15.21 -16.50
CA TRP A 22 7.38 13.88 -16.54
C TRP A 22 6.93 12.99 -17.69
N GLU A 23 5.95 13.41 -18.50
CA GLU A 23 5.42 12.64 -19.63
C GLU A 23 6.51 12.18 -20.60
N LYS A 24 7.46 13.07 -20.94
CA LYS A 24 8.53 12.77 -21.89
C LYS A 24 9.50 11.69 -21.38
N GLN A 25 9.72 11.59 -20.07
CA GLN A 25 10.70 10.67 -19.48
C GLN A 25 10.04 9.38 -18.97
N TYR A 26 8.81 9.45 -18.50
CA TYR A 26 8.12 8.36 -17.82
C TYR A 26 6.65 8.23 -18.27
N SER A 27 6.42 8.10 -19.58
CA SER A 27 5.07 8.00 -20.18
C SER A 27 4.18 6.94 -19.52
N ARG A 28 4.72 5.75 -19.22
CA ARG A 28 3.97 4.68 -18.52
C ARG A 28 3.54 5.04 -17.11
N VAL A 29 4.36 5.83 -16.39
CA VAL A 29 4.03 6.27 -15.03
C VAL A 29 2.90 7.29 -15.09
N VAL A 30 2.98 8.22 -16.04
CA VAL A 30 1.92 9.22 -16.30
C VAL A 30 0.59 8.53 -16.66
N GLU A 31 0.62 7.52 -17.53
CA GLU A 31 -0.56 6.73 -17.86
C GLU A 31 -1.19 6.09 -16.60
N SER A 32 -0.36 5.53 -15.72
CA SER A 32 -0.85 4.98 -14.44
C SER A 32 -1.43 6.05 -13.51
N LEU A 33 -0.93 7.29 -13.54
CA LEU A 33 -1.40 8.40 -12.71
C LEU A 33 -2.79 8.91 -13.14
N MET A 34 -3.17 8.70 -14.41
CA MET A 34 -4.48 9.06 -14.93
C MET A 34 -5.61 8.14 -14.45
N ASN A 35 -5.30 7.07 -13.71
CA ASN A 35 -6.31 6.18 -13.16
C ASN A 35 -7.16 6.88 -12.10
N PRO A 36 -8.49 7.06 -12.32
CA PRO A 36 -9.37 7.75 -11.38
C PRO A 36 -9.47 7.04 -10.02
N ALA A 37 -9.15 5.74 -9.95
CA ALA A 37 -9.13 4.98 -8.70
C ALA A 37 -8.12 5.55 -7.69
N LEU A 38 -7.05 6.21 -8.16
CA LEU A 38 -6.01 6.78 -7.29
C LEU A 38 -6.53 7.91 -6.40
N LEU A 39 -7.59 8.61 -6.78
CA LEU A 39 -8.16 9.70 -5.98
C LEU A 39 -9.34 9.28 -5.10
N THR A 40 -9.73 8.00 -5.14
CA THR A 40 -10.89 7.50 -4.36
C THR A 40 -10.69 7.63 -2.86
N PHE A 41 -9.44 7.65 -2.37
CA PHE A 41 -9.16 7.79 -0.94
C PHE A 41 -9.55 9.17 -0.38
N TYR A 42 -9.74 10.18 -1.25
CA TYR A 42 -10.24 11.50 -0.83
C TYR A 42 -11.69 11.48 -0.33
N ASN A 43 -12.46 10.46 -0.70
CA ASN A 43 -13.82 10.25 -0.21
C ASN A 43 -13.87 9.89 1.28
N PHE A 44 -12.73 9.55 1.88
CA PHE A 44 -12.62 9.20 3.30
C PHE A 44 -12.16 10.40 4.15
N PRO A 45 -12.49 10.42 5.46
CA PRO A 45 -12.02 11.45 6.39
C PRO A 45 -10.49 11.57 6.43
N PRO A 46 -9.93 12.79 6.59
CA PRO A 46 -8.49 13.02 6.65
C PRO A 46 -7.73 12.13 7.65
N SER A 47 -8.34 11.80 8.79
CA SER A 47 -7.76 10.96 9.84
C SER A 47 -7.35 9.57 9.34
N ILE A 48 -8.08 8.98 8.39
CA ILE A 48 -7.77 7.63 7.88
C ILE A 48 -7.00 7.63 6.56
N ARG A 49 -6.92 8.76 5.84
CA ARG A 49 -6.23 8.86 4.54
C ARG A 49 -4.78 8.40 4.65
N ARG A 50 -4.08 8.77 5.73
CA ARG A 50 -2.68 8.38 5.96
C ARG A 50 -2.48 6.88 6.01
N THR A 51 -3.40 6.15 6.63
CA THR A 51 -3.34 4.68 6.67
C THR A 51 -3.62 4.07 5.30
N ILE A 52 -4.42 4.72 4.45
CA ILE A 52 -4.77 4.24 3.10
C ILE A 52 -3.60 4.43 2.13
N TYR A 53 -3.02 5.63 2.05
CA TYR A 53 -1.92 5.90 1.10
C TYR A 53 -0.54 5.46 1.61
N SER A 54 -0.40 5.14 2.90
CA SER A 54 0.86 4.61 3.43
C SER A 54 1.04 3.14 3.11
N THR A 55 2.19 2.79 2.55
CA THR A 55 2.58 1.41 2.26
C THR A 55 3.22 0.70 3.46
N ASN A 56 3.42 1.39 4.59
CA ASN A 56 4.16 0.89 5.76
C ASN A 56 3.66 -0.47 6.26
N LEU A 57 2.34 -0.68 6.30
CA LEU A 57 1.73 -1.91 6.78
C LEU A 57 2.07 -3.10 5.86
N ILE A 58 1.83 -2.91 4.56
CA ILE A 58 2.04 -3.95 3.54
C ILE A 58 3.53 -4.21 3.35
N GLU A 59 4.37 -3.17 3.33
CA GLU A 59 5.83 -3.30 3.24
C GLU A 59 6.40 -4.03 4.46
N GLY A 60 5.94 -3.68 5.66
CA GLY A 60 6.35 -4.33 6.90
C GLY A 60 6.01 -5.82 6.89
N PHE A 61 4.81 -6.18 6.44
CA PHE A 61 4.40 -7.58 6.26
C PHE A 61 5.24 -8.28 5.19
N ASN A 62 5.37 -7.71 4.00
CA ASN A 62 6.14 -8.28 2.90
C ASN A 62 7.61 -8.49 3.26
N LYS A 63 8.21 -7.59 4.05
CA LYS A 63 9.57 -7.73 4.56
C LYS A 63 9.71 -8.95 5.49
N GLN A 64 8.75 -9.15 6.39
CA GLN A 64 8.73 -10.33 7.26
C GLN A 64 8.51 -11.61 6.44
N LEU A 65 7.52 -11.62 5.56
CA LEU A 65 7.21 -12.77 4.71
C LEU A 65 8.42 -13.18 3.85
N LYS A 66 9.10 -12.23 3.21
CA LYS A 66 10.34 -12.48 2.46
C LYS A 66 11.43 -13.10 3.35
N LYS A 67 11.60 -12.60 4.58
CA LYS A 67 12.59 -13.14 5.53
C LYS A 67 12.30 -14.60 5.90
N TYR A 68 11.05 -14.94 6.19
CA TYR A 68 10.67 -16.31 6.56
C TYR A 68 10.71 -17.26 5.37
N THR A 69 10.30 -16.79 4.19
CA THR A 69 10.34 -17.58 2.95
C THR A 69 11.79 -17.88 2.57
N LYS A 70 12.71 -16.93 2.65
CA LYS A 70 14.15 -17.17 2.37
C LYS A 70 14.80 -18.24 3.27
N ARG A 71 14.26 -18.47 4.47
CA ARG A 71 14.75 -19.54 5.37
C ARG A 71 14.23 -20.93 4.97
N LYS A 72 13.18 -20.98 4.15
CA LYS A 72 12.62 -22.20 3.57
C LYS A 72 13.14 -22.29 2.14
N GLU A 73 14.31 -22.90 1.95
CA GLU A 73 14.97 -23.00 0.64
C GLU A 73 14.08 -23.71 -0.40
N GLN A 74 13.26 -24.69 0.02
CA GLN A 74 12.30 -25.37 -0.83
C GLN A 74 11.07 -25.81 -0.04
N PHE A 75 9.91 -25.82 -0.72
CA PHE A 75 8.69 -26.44 -0.22
C PHE A 75 8.49 -27.82 -0.88
N PRO A 76 8.08 -28.85 -0.11
CA PRO A 76 7.94 -30.21 -0.63
C PRO A 76 6.77 -30.36 -1.62
N ASN A 77 5.73 -29.54 -1.50
CA ASN A 77 4.60 -29.47 -2.44
C ASN A 77 3.87 -28.12 -2.30
N VAL A 78 2.94 -27.83 -3.22
CA VAL A 78 2.13 -26.59 -3.23
C VAL A 78 1.28 -26.45 -1.96
N GLU A 79 0.74 -27.54 -1.45
CA GLU A 79 -0.08 -27.52 -0.23
C GLU A 79 0.74 -27.07 1.00
N SER A 80 2.00 -27.47 1.08
CA SER A 80 2.93 -27.02 2.11
C SER A 80 3.23 -25.52 2.01
N LEU A 81 3.26 -24.96 0.81
CA LEU A 81 3.41 -23.51 0.61
C LEU A 81 2.16 -22.78 1.09
N GLU A 82 0.96 -23.26 0.76
CA GLU A 82 -0.29 -22.65 1.23
C GLU A 82 -0.42 -22.71 2.76
N ARG A 83 -0.13 -23.86 3.37
CA ARG A 83 -0.10 -23.98 4.84
C ARG A 83 0.88 -23.01 5.47
N PHE A 84 2.07 -22.87 4.89
CA PHE A 84 3.06 -21.90 5.36
C PHE A 84 2.54 -20.47 5.24
N ARG A 85 1.97 -20.10 4.10
CA ARG A 85 1.38 -18.78 3.86
C ARG A 85 0.32 -18.46 4.91
N VAL A 86 -0.69 -19.33 5.07
CA VAL A 86 -1.78 -19.15 6.05
C VAL A 86 -1.23 -19.02 7.47
N SER A 87 -0.25 -19.84 7.84
CA SER A 87 0.42 -19.74 9.14
C SER A 87 1.06 -18.37 9.37
N GLN A 88 1.75 -17.81 8.37
CA GLN A 88 2.34 -16.47 8.46
C GLN A 88 1.29 -15.37 8.60
N PHE A 89 0.17 -15.47 7.86
CA PHE A 89 -0.95 -14.53 8.00
C PHE A 89 -1.57 -14.60 9.40
N ASN A 90 -1.81 -15.80 9.93
CA ASN A 90 -2.38 -15.97 11.26
C ASN A 90 -1.47 -15.40 12.35
N GLN A 91 -0.16 -15.65 12.27
CA GLN A 91 0.83 -15.08 13.21
C GLN A 91 0.87 -13.56 13.14
N TYR A 92 0.87 -12.99 11.93
CA TYR A 92 0.85 -11.54 11.75
C TYR A 92 -0.42 -10.94 12.34
N ASN A 93 -1.57 -11.52 12.02
CA ASN A 93 -2.87 -11.08 12.53
C ASN A 93 -2.87 -11.09 14.06
N GLN A 94 -2.53 -12.21 14.71
CA GLN A 94 -2.46 -12.33 16.16
C GLN A 94 -1.59 -11.23 16.81
N LYS A 95 -0.45 -10.91 16.21
CA LYS A 95 0.47 -9.87 16.72
C LYS A 95 -0.10 -8.45 16.59
N PHE A 96 -0.91 -8.18 15.57
CA PHE A 96 -1.36 -6.83 15.23
C PHE A 96 -2.86 -6.56 15.47
N LEU A 97 -3.61 -7.53 16.02
CA LEU A 97 -5.03 -7.40 16.39
C LEU A 97 -5.35 -6.12 17.18
N ILE A 98 -4.47 -5.69 18.08
CA ILE A 98 -4.70 -4.54 18.97
C ILE A 98 -4.29 -3.20 18.32
N ARG A 99 -3.50 -3.23 17.25
CA ARG A 99 -2.82 -2.04 16.70
C ARG A 99 -3.73 -1.14 15.86
N ILE A 100 -4.87 -1.67 15.38
CA ILE A 100 -5.86 -0.92 14.60
C ILE A 100 -6.43 0.26 15.42
N ASN A 101 -6.55 0.11 16.74
CA ASN A 101 -7.06 1.16 17.63
C ASN A 101 -6.12 2.38 17.80
N VAL A 102 -4.83 2.25 17.48
CA VAL A 102 -3.86 3.35 17.63
C VAL A 102 -3.82 4.23 16.38
N LEU A 103 -4.00 3.65 15.19
CA LEU A 103 -3.94 4.38 13.92
C LEU A 103 -5.20 5.21 13.61
N ILE A 104 -6.28 5.02 14.39
CA ILE A 104 -7.55 5.76 14.27
C ILE A 104 -7.64 6.88 15.32
N ARG A 105 -6.74 6.89 16.31
CA ARG A 105 -6.75 7.83 17.46
C ARG A 105 -5.73 8.97 17.37
N GLU A 106 -4.96 9.04 16.29
CA GLU A 106 -4.03 10.14 15.99
C GLU A 106 -4.50 10.99 14.81
#